data_AF-A0A3D8RI45-F1
#
_entry.id   AF-A0A3D8RI45-F1
#
_cell.length_a   1.000
_cell.length_b   1.000
_cell.length_c   1.000
_cell.angle_alpha   90.00
_cell.angle_beta   90.00
_cell.angle_gamma   90.00
#
_symmetry.space_group_name_H-M   'P 1'
#
loop_
_entity.id
_entity.type
_entity.pdbx_description
1 polymer ?
#
loop_
_entity_poly.entity_id
_entity_poly.type
_entity_poly.pdbx_seq_one_letter_code
_entity_poly.pdbx_strand_id
1 'polypeptide(L)'
;MYSNSLRSNQAALGSRHPVHKAALKATRSYIDMIDSADEGASNYLPSPSTPTSSRRSSSSSAEWKKKPSFMTSELKPVEIIVIEDDTYEQSSHFVHRDFIAYYSGFFSAAFNGHFAEATEDSMNYHAFSEKAFRLFLHWSYTQEIGTDDDEPLSASEIVNLYIEADKLRAPKLQNQVIDLICKLDYIPSYLFHKVYENTIDTSPLRKVFVDKCATSLLKSINFIEEYPPQMLVDIINAMKENAGSRKKSTTKAQLAKYHVSEDLFGRA
;
A
#
# COMPACT_ATOMS: atom_id res chain seq x y z
N MET A 1 37.26 -40.22 -34.68
CA MET A 1 37.76 -40.41 -33.30
C MET A 1 37.27 -39.26 -32.45
N TYR A 2 36.12 -39.40 -31.78
CA TYR A 2 35.71 -38.55 -30.67
C TYR A 2 35.15 -39.47 -29.61
N SER A 3 35.96 -39.73 -28.59
CA SER A 3 35.65 -40.60 -27.46
C SER A 3 35.38 -39.76 -26.21
N ASN A 4 34.19 -39.96 -25.65
CA ASN A 4 33.86 -40.01 -24.22
C ASN A 4 34.45 -38.97 -23.26
N SER A 5 33.57 -38.14 -22.69
CA SER A 5 33.44 -38.07 -21.22
C SER A 5 32.06 -37.53 -20.81
N LEU A 6 31.14 -38.46 -20.54
CA LEU A 6 29.97 -38.29 -19.70
C LEU A 6 30.33 -38.84 -18.31
N ARG A 7 29.79 -38.21 -17.25
CA ARG A 7 30.07 -38.33 -15.79
C ARG A 7 31.05 -37.25 -15.34
N SER A 8 30.69 -36.29 -14.50
CA SER A 8 29.93 -36.39 -13.25
C SER A 8 29.43 -35.00 -12.86
N ASN A 9 28.17 -34.86 -12.44
CA ASN A 9 27.71 -33.90 -11.44
C ASN A 9 26.24 -34.15 -11.09
N GLN A 10 26.01 -35.30 -10.46
CA GLN A 10 24.86 -35.55 -9.59
C GLN A 10 25.42 -35.52 -8.16
N ALA A 11 25.33 -34.39 -7.46
CA ALA A 11 25.36 -34.26 -6.00
C ALA A 11 25.37 -32.77 -5.59
N ALA A 12 24.21 -32.13 -5.49
CA ALA A 12 24.01 -30.94 -4.64
C ALA A 12 22.51 -30.59 -4.50
N LEU A 13 21.68 -31.57 -4.14
CA LEU A 13 20.34 -31.33 -3.58
C LEU A 13 20.47 -31.46 -2.06
N GLY A 14 20.49 -30.34 -1.35
CA GLY A 14 20.47 -30.37 0.12
C GLY A 14 21.20 -29.20 0.80
N SER A 15 20.70 -27.98 0.64
CA SER A 15 20.96 -26.91 1.62
C SER A 15 19.74 -25.99 1.68
N ARG A 16 18.78 -26.35 2.54
CA ARG A 16 17.72 -25.43 2.97
C ARG A 16 18.35 -24.44 3.93
N HIS A 17 18.40 -23.17 3.53
CA HIS A 17 18.90 -22.06 4.34
C HIS A 17 18.26 -22.04 5.74
N PRO A 18 19.04 -21.80 6.82
CA PRO A 18 18.55 -21.82 8.21
C PRO A 18 17.54 -20.70 8.55
N VAL A 19 17.46 -19.65 7.73
CA VAL A 19 16.61 -18.47 7.96
C VAL A 19 15.11 -18.80 7.82
N HIS A 20 14.73 -19.69 6.90
CA HIS A 20 13.32 -20.05 6.66
C HIS A 20 12.74 -20.98 7.74
N LYS A 21 13.58 -21.76 8.44
CA LYS A 21 13.15 -22.57 9.59
C LYS A 21 13.02 -21.73 10.86
N ALA A 22 13.84 -20.69 11.01
CA ALA A 22 13.74 -19.77 12.14
C ALA A 22 12.44 -18.95 12.09
N ALA A 23 12.06 -18.44 10.90
CA ALA A 23 10.82 -17.70 10.68
C ALA A 23 9.57 -18.54 10.99
N LEU A 24 9.52 -19.80 10.53
CA LEU A 24 8.40 -20.72 10.82
C LEU A 24 8.33 -21.16 12.29
N LYS A 25 9.45 -21.16 13.02
CA LYS A 25 9.47 -21.47 14.46
C LYS A 25 9.00 -20.27 15.29
N ALA A 26 9.34 -19.04 14.87
CA ALA A 26 8.90 -17.81 15.53
C ALA A 26 7.39 -17.56 15.35
N THR A 27 6.85 -17.79 14.15
CA THR A 27 5.40 -17.65 13.91
C THR A 27 4.56 -18.67 14.65
N ARG A 28 5.06 -19.91 14.81
CA ARG A 28 4.38 -20.94 15.62
C ARG A 28 4.42 -20.62 17.11
N SER A 29 5.54 -20.08 17.60
CA SER A 29 5.67 -19.62 18.99
C SER A 29 4.75 -18.44 19.34
N TYR A 30 4.38 -17.61 18.36
CA TYR A 30 3.45 -16.49 18.56
C TYR A 30 1.99 -16.94 18.63
N ILE A 31 1.61 -17.93 17.81
CA ILE A 31 0.25 -18.51 17.81
C ILE A 31 0.00 -19.32 19.09
N ASP A 32 0.98 -20.11 19.55
CA ASP A 32 0.87 -20.88 20.80
C ASP A 32 0.74 -19.97 22.06
N MET A 33 1.19 -18.70 21.97
CA MET A 33 1.08 -17.71 23.05
C MET A 33 -0.31 -17.05 23.11
N ILE A 34 -1.04 -17.02 21.99
CA ILE A 34 -2.40 -16.46 21.90
C ILE A 34 -3.43 -17.49 22.39
N ASP A 35 -3.25 -18.77 22.07
CA ASP A 35 -4.19 -19.83 22.48
C ASP A 35 -4.06 -20.22 23.97
N SER A 36 -3.00 -19.81 24.65
CA SER A 36 -2.77 -20.08 26.08
C SER A 36 -3.34 -19.00 27.02
N ALA A 37 -3.94 -17.93 26.49
CA ALA A 37 -4.38 -16.77 27.28
C ALA A 37 -5.90 -16.70 27.56
N ASP A 38 -6.70 -17.68 27.11
CA ASP A 38 -8.17 -17.62 27.20
C ASP A 38 -8.81 -18.50 28.30
N GLU A 39 -8.02 -19.12 29.19
CA GLU A 39 -8.55 -19.86 30.33
C GLU A 39 -7.99 -19.32 31.66
N GLY A 40 -8.56 -18.21 32.16
CA GLY A 40 -8.37 -17.84 33.56
C GLY A 40 -8.37 -16.35 33.91
N ALA A 41 -9.45 -15.63 33.61
CA ALA A 41 -9.69 -14.32 34.24
C ALA A 41 -11.20 -14.01 34.39
N SER A 42 -11.94 -14.92 35.03
CA SER A 42 -13.22 -14.57 35.66
C SER A 42 -12.95 -14.13 37.09
N ASN A 43 -13.60 -13.04 37.49
CA ASN A 43 -13.67 -12.41 38.83
C ASN A 43 -12.69 -11.25 39.01
N TYR A 44 -13.14 -10.04 38.70
CA TYR A 44 -13.20 -8.88 39.61
C TYR A 44 -13.89 -7.72 38.88
N LEU A 45 -15.20 -7.55 39.11
CA LEU A 45 -15.94 -6.34 38.77
C LEU A 45 -15.94 -5.41 39.99
N PRO A 46 -15.59 -4.12 39.84
CA PRO A 46 -16.13 -3.06 40.66
C PRO A 46 -17.28 -2.36 39.92
N SER A 47 -18.39 -2.14 40.63
CA SER A 47 -19.57 -1.38 40.17
C SER A 47 -19.28 0.15 40.10
N PRO A 48 -20.12 0.93 39.37
CA PRO A 48 -19.71 2.23 38.81
C PRO A 48 -19.90 3.39 39.78
N SER A 49 -18.84 4.16 39.99
CA SER A 49 -18.93 5.51 40.57
C SER A 49 -19.03 6.51 39.41
N THR A 50 -20.18 7.16 39.26
CA THR A 50 -20.27 8.37 38.44
C THR A 50 -19.58 9.53 39.17
N PRO A 51 -18.82 10.34 38.45
CA PRO A 51 -19.11 11.77 38.51
C PRO A 51 -19.11 12.45 37.14
N THR A 52 -20.17 13.21 36.95
CA THR A 52 -20.20 14.53 36.29
C THR A 52 -19.89 14.59 34.79
N SER A 53 -20.99 14.66 34.05
CA SER A 53 -21.10 15.24 32.71
C SER A 53 -20.30 16.55 32.61
N SER A 54 -19.12 16.47 31.99
CA SER A 54 -18.52 17.59 31.28
C SER A 54 -18.80 17.36 29.80
N ARG A 55 -19.85 18.02 29.32
CA ARG A 55 -20.25 18.06 27.92
C ARG A 55 -19.14 18.80 27.14
N ARG A 56 -18.07 18.11 26.77
CA ARG A 56 -17.12 18.62 25.77
C ARG A 56 -17.87 18.72 24.45
N SER A 57 -17.97 19.95 23.98
CA SER A 57 -18.62 20.40 22.77
C SER A 57 -18.30 19.49 21.58
N SER A 58 -19.36 18.98 20.96
CA SER A 58 -19.37 18.21 19.72
C SER A 58 -19.02 19.07 18.48
N SER A 59 -18.04 19.97 18.57
CA SER A 59 -17.60 20.82 17.45
C SER A 59 -16.54 20.16 16.56
N SER A 60 -15.85 19.12 17.06
CA SER A 60 -14.67 18.56 16.39
C SER A 60 -14.99 17.79 15.11
N SER A 61 -16.20 17.27 14.91
CA SER A 61 -16.52 16.42 13.76
C SER A 61 -16.67 17.18 12.44
N ALA A 62 -16.76 18.52 12.47
CA ALA A 62 -16.91 19.36 11.28
C ALA A 62 -15.61 20.09 10.87
N GLU A 63 -14.67 20.34 11.80
CA GLU A 63 -13.51 21.20 11.56
C GLU A 63 -12.39 20.52 10.75
N TRP A 64 -12.16 19.22 10.92
CA TRP A 64 -11.15 18.47 10.13
C TRP A 64 -11.50 18.30 8.64
N LYS A 65 -12.73 18.67 8.24
CA LYS A 65 -13.18 18.60 6.84
C LYS A 65 -12.62 19.75 5.99
N LYS A 66 -12.12 20.82 6.60
CA LYS A 66 -11.54 21.94 5.86
C LYS A 66 -10.08 21.63 5.52
N LYS A 67 -9.69 21.93 4.28
CA LYS A 67 -8.30 21.83 3.86
C LYS A 67 -7.42 22.70 4.78
N PRO A 68 -6.36 22.15 5.38
CA PRO A 68 -5.42 22.91 6.19
C PRO A 68 -4.82 24.07 5.42
N SER A 69 -4.56 25.17 6.11
CA SER A 69 -3.96 26.37 5.53
C SER A 69 -2.97 26.99 6.50
N PHE A 70 -1.80 27.34 5.98
CA PHE A 70 -0.77 28.08 6.70
C PHE A 70 -1.24 29.48 7.16
N MET A 71 -2.31 30.02 6.56
CA MET A 71 -2.80 31.37 6.87
C MET A 71 -3.81 31.40 8.02
N THR A 72 -4.43 30.27 8.36
CA THR A 72 -5.63 30.25 9.22
C THR A 72 -5.57 29.27 10.37
N SER A 73 -4.53 28.42 10.44
CA SER A 73 -4.44 27.32 11.40
C SER A 73 -3.11 27.37 12.14
N GLU A 74 -3.15 27.15 13.46
CA GLU A 74 -1.96 26.81 14.24
C GLU A 74 -1.53 25.39 13.87
N LEU A 75 -0.71 25.26 12.84
CA LEU A 75 -0.28 23.96 12.34
C LEU A 75 0.69 23.32 13.32
N LYS A 76 0.28 22.21 13.93
CA LYS A 76 1.14 21.44 14.84
C LYS A 76 2.15 20.61 14.04
N PRO A 77 3.46 20.76 14.28
CA PRO A 77 4.45 19.83 13.77
C PRO A 77 4.32 18.49 14.50
N VAL A 78 4.60 17.40 13.79
CA VAL A 78 4.71 16.04 14.31
C VAL A 78 5.89 15.37 13.60
N GLU A 79 6.65 14.56 14.34
CA GLU A 79 7.73 13.75 13.80
C GLU A 79 7.21 12.39 13.34
N ILE A 80 7.38 12.06 12.05
CA ILE A 80 7.08 10.72 11.55
C ILE A 80 8.38 9.95 11.40
N ILE A 81 8.53 8.89 12.20
CA ILE A 81 9.64 7.97 12.13
C ILE A 81 9.26 6.87 11.15
N VAL A 82 9.78 6.97 9.94
CA VAL A 82 9.55 6.01 8.86
C VAL A 82 10.49 4.85 9.02
N ILE A 83 9.93 3.64 9.07
CA ILE A 83 10.65 2.36 9.11
C ILE A 83 10.33 1.64 7.80
N GLU A 84 11.32 1.41 6.94
CA GLU A 84 11.10 0.71 5.66
C GLU A 84 10.94 -0.80 5.89
N ASP A 85 9.89 -1.39 5.32
CA ASP A 85 9.47 -2.78 5.60
C ASP A 85 10.56 -3.83 5.29
N ASP A 86 11.34 -3.62 4.22
CA ASP A 86 12.34 -4.59 3.75
C ASP A 86 13.70 -4.45 4.42
N THR A 87 14.12 -3.21 4.69
CA THR A 87 15.48 -2.89 5.18
C THR A 87 15.52 -2.62 6.67
N TYR A 88 14.37 -2.27 7.27
CA TYR A 88 14.24 -1.75 8.63
C TYR A 88 15.06 -0.47 8.87
N GLU A 89 15.49 0.20 7.80
CA GLU A 89 16.13 1.51 7.89
C GLU A 89 15.13 2.55 8.40
N GLN A 90 15.63 3.46 9.23
CA GLN A 90 14.81 4.48 9.89
C GLN A 90 15.18 5.87 9.39
N SER A 91 14.16 6.68 9.10
CA SER A 91 14.31 8.09 8.80
C SER A 91 13.25 8.91 9.53
N SER A 92 13.58 10.14 9.89
CA SER A 92 12.69 11.05 10.60
C SER A 92 12.26 12.21 9.70
N HIS A 93 10.96 12.51 9.71
CA HIS A 93 10.35 13.57 8.92
C HIS A 93 9.46 14.44 9.79
N PHE A 94 9.78 15.72 9.92
CA PHE A 94 8.91 16.70 10.58
C PHE A 94 7.86 17.22 9.60
N VAL A 95 6.59 17.02 9.92
CA VAL A 95 5.46 17.38 9.06
C VAL A 95 4.34 18.04 9.85
N HIS A 96 3.43 18.72 9.18
CA HIS A 96 2.26 19.30 9.83
C HIS A 96 1.16 18.25 9.94
N ARG A 97 0.79 17.92 11.18
CA ARG A 97 -0.20 16.88 11.52
C ARG A 97 -1.47 17.00 10.70
N ASP A 98 -2.02 18.21 10.61
CA ASP A 98 -3.30 18.46 9.94
C ASP A 98 -3.21 18.22 8.42
N PHE A 99 -2.07 18.52 7.79
CA PHE A 99 -1.87 18.28 6.35
C PHE A 99 -1.87 16.80 6.02
N ILE A 100 -1.04 16.02 6.69
CA ILE A 100 -0.96 14.57 6.42
C ILE A 100 -2.25 13.86 6.82
N ALA A 101 -2.92 14.28 7.90
CA ALA A 101 -4.22 13.76 8.30
C ALA A 101 -5.32 14.06 7.28
N TYR A 102 -5.33 15.26 6.69
CA TYR A 102 -6.34 15.62 5.70
C TYR A 102 -6.29 14.74 4.44
N TYR A 103 -5.09 14.33 4.02
CA TYR A 103 -4.89 13.55 2.79
C TYR A 103 -4.76 12.05 3.00
N SER A 104 -4.62 11.57 4.24
CA SER A 104 -4.45 10.16 4.56
C SER A 104 -5.44 9.72 5.63
N GLY A 105 -6.24 8.70 5.31
CA GLY A 105 -7.18 8.11 6.26
C GLY A 105 -6.49 7.38 7.38
N PHE A 106 -5.31 6.83 7.10
CA PHE A 106 -4.44 6.26 8.11
C PHE A 106 -4.06 7.31 9.16
N PHE A 107 -3.43 8.42 8.75
CA PHE A 107 -3.01 9.47 9.69
C PHE A 107 -4.20 10.18 10.36
N SER A 108 -5.30 10.40 9.63
CA SER A 108 -6.53 10.91 10.22
C SER A 108 -7.03 10.02 11.36
N ALA A 109 -7.02 8.69 11.16
CA ALA A 109 -7.47 7.74 12.17
C ALA A 109 -6.46 7.61 13.32
N ALA A 110 -5.16 7.57 13.02
CA ALA A 110 -4.09 7.46 14.01
C ALA A 110 -4.11 8.65 14.97
N PHE A 111 -4.18 9.87 14.43
CA PHE A 111 -4.08 11.05 15.28
C PHE A 111 -5.39 11.45 15.97
N ASN A 112 -6.55 11.10 15.42
CA ASN A 112 -7.85 11.40 16.03
C ASN A 112 -8.46 10.21 16.78
N GLY A 113 -7.73 9.10 16.85
CA GLY A 113 -8.13 7.92 17.60
C GLY A 113 -8.02 8.12 19.12
N HIS A 114 -8.41 7.09 19.86
CA HIS A 114 -8.23 7.02 21.32
C HIS A 114 -6.89 6.39 21.72
N PHE A 115 -5.98 6.18 20.76
CA PHE A 115 -4.69 5.53 20.97
C PHE A 115 -3.60 6.53 21.37
N ALA A 116 -2.48 6.03 21.90
CA ALA A 116 -1.40 6.83 22.46
C ALA A 116 -0.78 7.80 21.43
N GLU A 117 -0.80 7.44 20.15
CA GLU A 117 -0.32 8.24 19.03
C GLU A 117 -1.09 9.56 18.84
N ALA A 118 -2.29 9.68 19.41
CA ALA A 118 -3.05 10.94 19.40
C ALA A 118 -2.49 11.99 20.39
N THR A 119 -1.66 11.56 21.34
CA THR A 119 -1.09 12.40 22.41
C THR A 119 0.41 12.65 22.28
N GLU A 120 1.08 11.94 21.37
CA GLU A 120 2.53 12.07 21.13
C GLU A 120 2.82 13.00 19.96
N ASP A 121 3.92 13.75 20.06
CA ASP A 121 4.45 14.60 18.97
C ASP A 121 5.32 13.80 17.98
N SER A 122 5.35 12.47 18.11
CA SER A 122 6.02 11.55 17.18
C SER A 122 5.18 10.30 16.92
N MET A 123 5.38 9.67 15.76
CA MET A 123 4.69 8.44 15.36
C MET A 123 5.59 7.55 14.50
N ASN A 124 5.63 6.26 14.81
CA ASN A 124 6.26 5.27 13.94
C ASN A 124 5.32 4.90 12.78
N TYR A 125 5.87 4.88 11.56
CA TYR A 125 5.15 4.48 10.37
C TYR A 125 5.96 3.46 9.57
N HIS A 126 5.35 2.31 9.29
CA HIS A 126 5.94 1.26 8.48
C HIS A 126 5.67 1.54 7.00
N ALA A 127 6.65 2.07 6.29
CA ALA A 127 6.54 2.42 4.87
C ALA A 127 6.92 1.26 3.98
N PHE A 128 6.23 1.12 2.85
CA PHE A 128 6.63 0.17 1.81
C PHE A 128 7.94 0.59 1.17
N SER A 129 8.12 1.89 0.95
CA SER A 129 9.42 2.45 0.58
C SER A 129 9.54 3.87 1.11
N GLU A 130 10.71 4.21 1.64
CA GLU A 130 10.94 5.57 2.11
C GLU A 130 10.80 6.61 0.97
N LYS A 131 11.28 6.28 -0.23
CA LYS A 131 11.08 7.17 -1.38
C LYS A 131 9.59 7.36 -1.72
N ALA A 132 8.78 6.30 -1.59
CA ALA A 132 7.34 6.38 -1.83
C ALA A 132 6.63 7.24 -0.77
N PHE A 133 7.04 7.12 0.50
CA PHE A 133 6.53 7.97 1.58
C PHE A 133 6.89 9.44 1.35
N ARG A 134 8.13 9.75 0.94
CA ARG A 134 8.52 11.13 0.58
C ARG A 134 7.73 11.70 -0.59
N LEU A 135 7.44 10.88 -1.60
CA LEU A 135 6.57 11.29 -2.71
C LEU A 135 5.14 11.59 -2.23
N PHE A 136 4.60 10.79 -1.30
CA PHE A 136 3.33 11.11 -0.65
C PHE A 136 3.42 12.44 0.12
N LEU A 137 4.50 12.68 0.88
CA LEU A 137 4.67 13.94 1.59
C LEU A 137 4.68 15.11 0.61
N HIS A 138 5.55 15.08 -0.42
CA HIS A 138 5.59 16.11 -1.46
C HIS A 138 4.18 16.37 -2.02
N TRP A 139 3.50 15.32 -2.48
CA TRP A 139 2.14 15.41 -3.01
C TRP A 139 1.12 15.97 -2.00
N SER A 140 1.23 15.64 -0.72
CA SER A 140 0.30 16.16 0.30
C SER A 140 0.40 17.68 0.45
N TYR A 141 1.58 18.27 0.20
CA TYR A 141 1.77 19.72 0.23
C TYR A 141 1.47 20.38 -1.12
N THR A 142 1.86 19.78 -2.24
CA THR A 142 1.82 20.40 -3.58
C THR A 142 0.61 19.98 -4.41
N GLN A 143 0.04 18.80 -4.14
CA GLN A 143 -0.95 18.11 -4.97
C GLN A 143 -0.44 17.70 -6.36
N GLU A 144 0.88 17.63 -6.51
CA GLU A 144 1.59 17.24 -7.72
C GLU A 144 2.39 15.96 -7.45
N ILE A 145 2.46 15.08 -8.45
CA ILE A 145 3.29 13.87 -8.39
C ILE A 145 4.55 14.16 -9.20
N GLY A 146 5.69 14.24 -8.54
CA GLY A 146 6.98 14.53 -9.17
C GLY A 146 8.11 14.63 -8.15
N THR A 147 9.31 14.88 -8.67
CA THR A 147 10.50 15.25 -7.90
C THR A 147 10.85 16.71 -8.19
N ASP A 148 11.63 17.34 -7.32
CA ASP A 148 12.00 18.75 -7.48
C ASP A 148 12.87 19.00 -8.74
N ASP A 149 13.51 17.95 -9.28
CA ASP A 149 14.39 18.02 -10.45
C ASP A 149 13.65 17.78 -11.79
N ASP A 150 12.31 17.71 -11.77
CA ASP A 150 11.47 17.37 -12.93
C ASP A 150 11.82 16.02 -13.60
N GLU A 151 12.55 15.15 -12.89
CA GLU A 151 12.89 13.83 -13.41
C GLU A 151 11.64 12.93 -13.47
N PRO A 152 11.37 12.27 -14.61
CA PRO A 152 10.22 11.40 -14.72
C PRO A 152 10.36 10.19 -13.79
N LEU A 153 9.32 9.92 -13.01
CA LEU A 153 9.27 8.72 -12.16
C LEU A 153 9.36 7.45 -13.01
N SER A 154 10.23 6.53 -12.59
CA SER A 154 10.30 5.18 -13.14
C SER A 154 9.02 4.39 -12.86
N ALA A 155 8.77 3.35 -13.66
CA ALA A 155 7.62 2.47 -13.45
C ALA A 155 7.60 1.83 -12.04
N SER A 156 8.77 1.52 -11.47
CA SER A 156 8.84 1.00 -10.09
C SER A 156 8.46 2.05 -9.06
N GLU A 157 8.85 3.32 -9.23
CA GLU A 157 8.48 4.39 -8.29
C GLU A 157 6.99 4.68 -8.33
N ILE A 158 6.39 4.68 -9.52
CA ILE A 158 4.94 4.85 -9.69
C ILE A 158 4.19 3.71 -9.00
N VAL A 159 4.63 2.45 -9.15
CA VAL A 159 4.02 1.30 -8.47
C VAL A 159 4.21 1.35 -6.95
N ASN A 160 5.43 1.64 -6.49
CA ASN A 160 5.70 1.78 -5.06
C ASN A 160 4.82 2.87 -4.44
N LEU A 161 4.64 4.00 -5.13
CA LEU A 161 3.76 5.09 -4.69
C LEU A 161 2.28 4.67 -4.63
N TYR A 162 1.80 3.83 -5.55
CA TYR A 162 0.44 3.29 -5.44
C TYR A 162 0.27 2.44 -4.18
N ILE A 163 1.21 1.51 -3.93
CA ILE A 163 1.17 0.60 -2.77
C ILE A 163 1.19 1.42 -1.48
N GLU A 164 2.07 2.43 -1.43
CA GLU A 164 2.15 3.37 -0.31
C GLU A 164 0.84 4.16 -0.12
N ALA A 165 0.25 4.67 -1.21
CA ALA A 165 -1.02 5.39 -1.17
C ALA A 165 -2.18 4.50 -0.69
N ASP A 166 -2.17 3.20 -0.99
CA ASP A 166 -3.14 2.23 -0.49
C ASP A 166 -2.99 2.01 1.03
N LYS A 167 -1.76 1.79 1.50
CA LYS A 167 -1.42 1.69 2.94
C LYS A 167 -1.87 2.94 3.71
N LEU A 168 -1.60 4.11 3.14
CA LEU A 168 -1.99 5.41 3.71
C LEU A 168 -3.48 5.71 3.60
N ARG A 169 -4.25 4.90 2.87
CA ARG A 169 -5.66 5.15 2.54
C ARG A 169 -5.83 6.54 1.91
N ALA A 170 -5.09 6.83 0.84
CA ALA A 170 -5.10 8.11 0.14
C ALA A 170 -5.72 7.98 -1.27
N PRO A 171 -7.06 7.87 -1.39
CA PRO A 171 -7.74 7.48 -2.64
C PRO A 171 -7.48 8.45 -3.81
N LYS A 172 -7.40 9.75 -3.54
CA LYS A 172 -7.09 10.74 -4.57
C LYS A 172 -5.70 10.53 -5.17
N LEU A 173 -4.71 10.21 -4.33
CA LEU A 173 -3.36 9.87 -4.80
C LEU A 173 -3.37 8.56 -5.59
N GLN A 174 -4.07 7.53 -5.11
CA GLN A 174 -4.24 6.26 -5.84
C GLN A 174 -4.78 6.50 -7.26
N ASN A 175 -5.81 7.34 -7.41
CA ASN A 175 -6.42 7.67 -8.70
C ASN A 175 -5.43 8.40 -9.64
N GLN A 176 -4.69 9.37 -9.12
CA GLN A 176 -3.67 10.08 -9.92
C GLN A 176 -2.51 9.16 -10.33
N VAL A 177 -2.09 8.24 -9.46
CA VAL A 177 -1.07 7.24 -9.78
C VAL A 177 -1.58 6.25 -10.84
N ILE A 178 -2.84 5.81 -10.75
CA ILE A 178 -3.48 4.99 -11.78
C ILE A 178 -3.49 5.67 -13.15
N ASP A 179 -3.74 6.99 -13.17
CA ASP A 179 -3.68 7.77 -14.41
C ASP A 179 -2.26 7.78 -15.01
N LEU A 180 -1.21 7.84 -14.18
CA LEU A 180 0.18 7.69 -14.63
C LEU A 180 0.45 6.30 -15.19
N ILE A 181 0.04 5.24 -14.49
CA ILE A 181 0.20 3.85 -14.93
C ILE A 181 -0.50 3.60 -16.25
N CYS A 182 -1.71 4.15 -16.44
CA CYS A 182 -2.46 4.00 -17.67
C CYS A 182 -1.74 4.62 -18.89
N LYS A 183 -0.94 5.67 -18.68
CA LYS A 183 -0.13 6.34 -19.70
C LYS A 183 1.15 5.57 -20.05
N LEU A 184 1.58 4.59 -19.26
CA LEU A 184 2.75 3.77 -19.58
C LEU A 184 2.49 2.94 -20.85
N ASP A 185 3.41 2.98 -21.79
CA ASP A 185 3.34 2.21 -23.04
C ASP A 185 3.39 0.69 -22.79
N TYR A 186 4.21 0.29 -21.81
CA TYR A 186 4.35 -1.10 -21.38
C TYR A 186 4.56 -1.16 -19.86
N ILE A 187 4.20 -2.30 -19.26
CA ILE A 187 4.47 -2.59 -17.86
C ILE A 187 5.60 -3.61 -17.81
N PRO A 188 6.74 -3.30 -17.17
CA PRO A 188 7.82 -4.27 -16.96
C PRO A 188 7.36 -5.48 -16.14
N SER A 189 7.70 -6.70 -16.59
CA SER A 189 7.23 -7.94 -15.95
C SER A 189 7.77 -8.17 -14.55
N TYR A 190 8.94 -7.62 -14.21
CA TYR A 190 9.48 -7.68 -12.85
C TYR A 190 8.57 -7.01 -11.79
N LEU A 191 7.59 -6.20 -12.20
CA LEU A 191 6.63 -5.57 -11.29
C LEU A 191 5.43 -6.48 -10.97
N PHE A 192 5.22 -7.56 -11.71
CA PHE A 192 4.01 -8.38 -11.57
C PHE A 192 3.90 -9.04 -10.20
N HIS A 193 4.97 -9.72 -9.75
CA HIS A 193 5.03 -10.31 -8.41
C HIS A 193 4.87 -9.26 -7.32
N LYS A 194 5.62 -8.15 -7.42
CA LYS A 194 5.52 -7.04 -6.47
C LYS A 194 4.07 -6.55 -6.29
N VAL A 195 3.33 -6.36 -7.38
CA VAL A 195 1.93 -5.90 -7.31
C VAL A 195 1.04 -6.94 -6.65
N TYR A 196 1.16 -8.22 -7.00
CA TYR A 196 0.30 -9.27 -6.43
C TYR A 196 0.65 -9.61 -4.98
N GLU A 197 1.89 -9.45 -4.56
CA GLU A 197 2.32 -9.68 -3.17
C GLU A 197 1.87 -8.55 -2.22
N ASN A 198 1.69 -7.33 -2.74
CA ASN A 198 1.48 -6.13 -1.91
C ASN A 198 0.11 -5.46 -2.11
N THR A 199 -0.83 -6.12 -2.78
CA THR A 199 -2.19 -5.60 -2.95
C THR A 199 -3.23 -6.69 -2.76
N ILE A 200 -4.48 -6.33 -2.50
CA ILE A 200 -5.60 -7.27 -2.44
C ILE A 200 -6.10 -7.66 -3.85
N ASP A 201 -6.82 -8.78 -3.95
CA ASP A 201 -7.33 -9.30 -5.23
C ASP A 201 -8.25 -8.32 -5.98
N THR A 202 -8.99 -7.48 -5.26
CA THR A 202 -9.86 -6.46 -5.85
C THR A 202 -9.16 -5.13 -6.15
N SER A 203 -7.83 -5.08 -6.02
CA SER A 203 -7.06 -3.84 -6.22
C SER A 203 -7.19 -3.33 -7.66
N PRO A 204 -7.54 -2.05 -7.86
CA PRO A 204 -7.55 -1.45 -9.19
C PRO A 204 -6.20 -1.51 -9.91
N LEU A 205 -5.08 -1.49 -9.16
CA LEU A 205 -3.75 -1.65 -9.73
C LEU A 205 -3.60 -2.99 -10.46
N ARG A 206 -4.02 -4.10 -9.83
CA ARG A 206 -4.01 -5.44 -10.46
C ARG A 206 -4.86 -5.44 -11.73
N LYS A 207 -6.05 -4.82 -11.68
CA LYS A 207 -6.96 -4.72 -12.83
C LYS A 207 -6.34 -3.96 -14.01
N VAL A 208 -5.67 -2.83 -13.77
CA VAL A 208 -4.97 -2.08 -14.83
C VAL A 208 -3.86 -2.93 -15.46
N PHE A 209 -3.09 -3.65 -14.65
CA PHE A 209 -2.01 -4.51 -15.12
C PHE A 209 -2.56 -5.64 -16.01
N VAL A 210 -3.60 -6.34 -15.53
CA VAL A 210 -4.30 -7.39 -16.26
C VAL A 210 -4.89 -6.87 -17.57
N ASP A 211 -5.61 -5.75 -17.55
CA ASP A 211 -6.23 -5.16 -18.74
C ASP A 211 -5.18 -4.74 -19.78
N LYS A 212 -4.04 -4.19 -19.35
CA LYS A 212 -2.92 -3.88 -20.26
C LYS A 212 -2.30 -5.14 -20.86
N CYS A 213 -2.09 -6.19 -20.07
CA CYS A 213 -1.61 -7.49 -20.57
C CYS A 213 -2.61 -8.16 -21.53
N ALA A 214 -3.91 -8.02 -21.29
CA ALA A 214 -4.97 -8.64 -22.09
C ALA A 214 -5.30 -7.86 -23.39
N THR A 215 -5.10 -6.53 -23.39
CA THR A 215 -5.36 -5.66 -24.55
C THR A 215 -4.16 -5.49 -25.46
N SER A 216 -2.97 -5.48 -24.86
CA SER A 216 -1.70 -5.39 -25.56
C SER A 216 -1.31 -6.76 -26.10
N LEU A 217 -0.61 -6.76 -27.22
CA LEU A 217 -0.12 -7.91 -27.94
C LEU A 217 0.91 -8.68 -27.08
N LEU A 218 0.48 -9.45 -26.07
CA LEU A 218 1.26 -10.61 -25.64
C LEU A 218 1.33 -11.53 -26.86
N LYS A 219 2.32 -11.30 -27.72
CA LYS A 219 2.61 -12.15 -28.89
C LYS A 219 2.89 -13.59 -28.44
N SER A 220 3.24 -13.77 -27.17
CA SER A 220 3.24 -15.01 -26.41
C SER A 220 3.59 -14.69 -24.95
N ILE A 221 2.99 -15.38 -23.98
CA ILE A 221 3.51 -15.43 -22.61
C ILE A 221 4.73 -16.35 -22.66
N ASN A 222 5.94 -15.77 -22.66
CA ASN A 222 7.17 -16.52 -22.93
C ASN A 222 7.78 -17.15 -21.68
N PHE A 223 7.64 -16.51 -20.52
CA PHE A 223 8.27 -16.92 -19.26
C PHE A 223 7.21 -16.93 -18.17
N ILE A 224 6.76 -18.11 -17.78
CA ILE A 224 5.65 -18.26 -16.83
C ILE A 224 6.06 -17.82 -15.42
N GLU A 225 7.35 -17.92 -15.10
CA GLU A 225 7.95 -17.57 -13.83
C GLU A 225 7.91 -16.06 -13.55
N GLU A 226 7.80 -15.24 -14.59
CA GLU A 226 7.66 -13.78 -14.46
C GLU A 226 6.27 -13.37 -13.97
N TYR A 227 5.28 -14.28 -14.02
CA TYR A 227 3.90 -13.98 -13.70
C TYR A 227 3.48 -14.68 -12.40
N PRO A 228 2.83 -13.97 -11.47
CA PRO A 228 2.09 -14.60 -10.39
C PRO A 228 1.06 -15.58 -10.98
N PRO A 229 0.90 -16.80 -10.41
CA PRO A 229 -0.08 -17.76 -10.91
C PRO A 229 -1.49 -17.18 -11.02
N GLN A 230 -1.89 -16.36 -10.04
CA GLN A 230 -3.19 -15.70 -10.04
C GLN A 230 -3.34 -14.72 -11.22
N MET A 231 -2.28 -13.96 -11.54
CA MET A 231 -2.30 -13.02 -12.67
C MET A 231 -2.56 -13.70 -14.00
N LEU A 232 -2.02 -14.91 -14.22
CA LEU A 232 -2.26 -15.67 -15.44
C LEU A 232 -3.74 -16.03 -15.60
N VAL A 233 -4.40 -16.44 -14.51
CA VAL A 233 -5.83 -16.72 -14.50
C VAL A 233 -6.63 -15.45 -14.82
N ASP A 234 -6.28 -14.34 -14.20
CA ASP A 234 -6.95 -13.06 -14.38
C ASP A 234 -6.80 -12.54 -15.82
N ILE A 235 -5.61 -12.68 -16.43
CA ILE A 235 -5.35 -12.36 -17.84
C ILE A 235 -6.23 -13.21 -18.76
N ILE A 236 -6.27 -14.54 -18.57
CA ILE A 236 -7.08 -15.43 -19.42
C ILE A 236 -8.56 -15.06 -19.35
N ASN A 237 -9.06 -14.74 -18.15
CA ASN A 237 -10.45 -14.31 -17.97
C ASN A 237 -10.72 -12.97 -18.65
N ALA A 238 -9.84 -11.97 -18.48
CA ALA A 238 -9.96 -10.68 -19.14
C ALA A 238 -9.88 -10.80 -20.68
N MET A 239 -9.06 -11.70 -21.22
CA MET A 239 -8.99 -11.96 -22.66
C MET A 239 -10.32 -12.52 -23.20
N LYS A 240 -10.98 -13.41 -22.47
CA LYS A 240 -12.30 -13.95 -22.86
C LYS A 240 -13.38 -12.87 -22.87
N GLU A 241 -13.39 -12.00 -21.85
CA GLU A 241 -14.33 -10.88 -21.77
C GLU A 241 -14.12 -9.86 -22.91
N ASN A 242 -12.85 -9.58 -23.24
CA ASN A 242 -12.48 -8.67 -24.32
C ASN A 242 -12.78 -9.24 -25.71
N ALA A 243 -12.71 -10.56 -25.92
CA ALA A 243 -13.05 -11.20 -27.20
C ALA A 243 -14.53 -10.99 -27.61
N GLY A 244 -15.42 -10.76 -26.64
CA GLY A 244 -16.83 -10.40 -26.89
C GLY A 244 -17.09 -8.92 -27.14
N SER A 245 -16.10 -8.04 -26.97
CA SER A 245 -16.29 -6.59 -26.88
C SER A 245 -15.50 -5.83 -27.96
N ARG A 246 -16.19 -5.16 -28.89
CA ARG A 246 -15.57 -4.39 -29.99
C ARG A 246 -14.78 -3.19 -29.45
N LYS A 247 -13.45 -3.16 -29.64
CA LYS A 247 -12.51 -2.16 -29.09
C LYS A 247 -12.95 -0.70 -29.34
N LYS A 248 -12.93 0.13 -28.29
CA LYS A 248 -12.93 1.60 -28.39
C LYS A 248 -11.70 2.16 -27.67
N SER A 249 -11.05 3.14 -28.31
CA SER A 249 -9.98 3.99 -27.80
C SER A 249 -10.22 4.43 -26.35
N THR A 250 -9.17 4.41 -25.52
CA THR A 250 -9.19 4.77 -24.09
C THR A 250 -9.36 6.28 -23.90
N THR A 251 -10.56 6.70 -23.54
CA THR A 251 -10.95 8.05 -23.13
C THR A 251 -10.81 8.21 -21.62
N LYS A 252 -10.79 9.46 -21.12
CA LYS A 252 -10.80 9.78 -19.68
C LYS A 252 -11.96 9.08 -18.93
N ALA A 253 -13.11 8.89 -19.59
CA ALA A 253 -14.26 8.16 -19.04
C ALA A 253 -14.00 6.66 -18.85
N GLN A 254 -13.07 6.05 -19.60
CA GLN A 254 -12.68 4.66 -19.41
C GLN A 254 -11.62 4.47 -18.31
N LEU A 255 -10.88 5.50 -17.92
CA LEU A 255 -9.94 5.43 -16.80
C LEU A 255 -10.67 5.38 -15.46
N ALA A 256 -11.85 6.00 -15.37
CA ALA A 256 -12.69 5.99 -14.17
C ALA A 256 -13.06 4.57 -13.69
N LYS A 257 -13.00 3.53 -14.55
CA LYS A 257 -13.25 2.13 -14.15
C LYS A 257 -12.18 1.55 -13.22
N TYR A 258 -11.06 2.25 -13.05
CA TYR A 258 -9.94 1.90 -12.18
C TYR A 258 -9.81 2.86 -10.99
N HIS A 259 -10.66 3.88 -10.89
CA HIS A 259 -10.59 4.82 -9.79
C HIS A 259 -11.31 4.25 -8.56
N VAL A 260 -10.73 4.48 -7.39
CA VAL A 260 -11.37 4.23 -6.10
C VAL A 260 -12.21 5.44 -5.70
N SER A 261 -13.23 5.23 -4.84
CA SER A 261 -14.01 6.34 -4.31
C SER A 261 -13.13 7.26 -3.46
N GLU A 262 -13.20 8.56 -3.74
CA GLU A 262 -12.53 9.60 -2.95
C GLU A 262 -13.37 10.07 -1.75
N ASP A 263 -14.46 9.37 -1.41
CA ASP A 263 -15.26 9.71 -0.24
C ASP A 263 -14.37 9.72 1.02
N LEU A 264 -14.23 10.92 1.61
CA LEU A 264 -13.47 11.16 2.82
C LEU A 264 -13.99 10.26 3.95
N PHE A 265 -13.05 9.61 4.63
CA PHE A 265 -13.19 8.55 5.63
C PHE A 265 -14.47 8.66 6.48
N GLY A 266 -15.29 7.59 6.47
CA GLY A 266 -16.36 7.41 7.45
C GLY A 266 -17.69 8.10 7.17
N ARG A 267 -18.14 8.15 5.91
CA ARG A 267 -19.57 8.38 5.60
C ARG A 267 -20.34 7.07 5.77
N ALA A 268 -20.88 6.86 6.97
CA ALA A 268 -22.08 6.06 7.21
C ALA A 268 -23.03 6.91 8.06
#